data_AF-A0A7Y3L972-F1
#
_entry.id   AF-A0A7Y3L972-F1
#
_cell.length_a   1.000
_cell.length_b   1.000
_cell.length_c   1.000
_cell.angle_alpha   90.00
_cell.angle_beta   90.00
_cell.angle_gamma   90.00
#
_symmetry.space_group_name_H-M   'P 1'
#
loop_
_entity.id
_entity.type
_entity.pdbx_description
1 polymer ?
#
loop_
_entity_poly.entity_id
_entity_poly.type
_entity_poly.pdbx_seq_one_letter_code
_entity_poly.pdbx_strand_id
1 'polypeptide(L)'
;MKHLRSLSRYSAFRSLLRRPLSEEAGSRPPTLTGVNLRGSLQLRHVDVGSCNGCEVEITSALAPHYDAGRFGIRLVASPRHADGLLVTGVVTHNMDGPLRQTLAALPAPSVIVACGDCAVNGGIFTAAQGVSSTLDQIVAPDVVIPGCPPHPRDILSALRTLSGR
;
A
#
# COMPACT_ATOMS: atom_id res chain seq x y z
N MET A 1 41.47 39.45 15.38
CA MET A 1 40.20 39.46 14.60
C MET A 1 40.30 38.66 13.30
N LYS A 2 40.65 37.36 13.34
CA LYS A 2 40.72 36.52 12.12
C LYS A 2 40.45 35.03 12.43
N HIS A 3 39.33 34.66 13.07
CA HIS A 3 39.04 33.22 13.27
C HIS A 3 37.55 32.85 13.41
N LEU A 4 36.65 33.47 12.63
CA LEU A 4 35.21 33.12 12.68
C LEU A 4 34.54 32.92 11.31
N ARG A 5 35.29 32.55 10.25
CA ARG A 5 34.72 32.30 8.91
C ARG A 5 35.03 30.93 8.33
N SER A 6 34.99 29.86 9.14
CA SER A 6 35.27 28.49 8.67
C SER A 6 34.24 27.42 9.05
N LEU A 7 33.07 27.79 9.57
CA LEU A 7 32.01 26.81 9.89
C LEU A 7 31.05 26.53 8.71
N SER A 8 31.26 27.17 7.55
CA SER A 8 30.45 26.98 6.33
C SER A 8 30.78 25.69 5.54
N ARG A 9 31.74 24.86 5.99
CA ARG A 9 32.26 23.73 5.19
C ARG A 9 31.78 22.34 5.59
N TYR A 10 31.07 22.18 6.71
CA TYR A 10 30.53 20.87 7.11
C TYR A 10 29.15 20.63 6.50
N SER A 11 29.16 20.15 5.25
CA SER A 11 27.99 19.62 4.50
C SER A 11 27.13 18.63 5.32
N ALA A 12 27.76 17.89 6.25
CA ALA A 12 27.14 16.82 7.02
C ALA A 12 25.97 17.27 7.93
N PHE A 13 25.99 18.50 8.45
CA PHE A 13 24.93 19.01 9.33
C PHE A 13 23.82 19.77 8.57
N ARG A 14 23.97 19.96 7.26
CA ARG A 14 22.98 20.67 6.44
C ARG A 14 21.71 19.85 6.22
N SER A 15 21.77 18.52 6.36
CA SER A 15 20.60 17.64 6.32
C SER A 15 19.70 17.79 7.55
N LEU A 16 20.29 18.08 8.72
CA LEU A 16 19.56 18.30 9.98
C LEU A 16 18.76 19.61 9.99
N LEU A 17 19.18 20.58 9.17
CA LEU A 17 18.51 21.87 9.00
C LEU A 17 17.56 21.90 7.78
N ARG A 18 17.51 20.83 6.99
CA ARG A 18 16.56 20.72 5.87
C ARG A 18 15.26 20.12 6.39
N ARG A 19 14.14 20.66 5.90
CA ARG A 19 12.84 20.00 6.03
C ARG A 19 12.96 18.55 5.54
N PRO A 20 12.27 17.59 6.19
CA PRO A 20 12.23 16.23 5.69
C PRO A 20 11.80 16.24 4.22
N LEU A 21 12.46 15.42 3.40
CA LEU A 21 12.08 15.23 2.00
C LEU A 21 10.76 14.49 1.87
N SER A 22 10.36 13.79 2.93
CA SER A 22 9.09 13.12 3.03
C SER A 22 7.97 14.11 3.28
N GLU A 23 6.86 13.86 2.62
CA GLU A 23 5.64 14.61 2.81
C GLU A 23 5.19 14.53 4.28
N GLU A 24 4.73 15.64 4.83
CA GLU A 24 4.20 15.66 6.19
C GLU A 24 2.97 14.75 6.27
N ALA A 25 2.92 13.96 7.34
CA ALA A 25 1.77 13.11 7.59
C ALA A 25 0.56 14.00 7.94
N GLY A 26 -0.56 13.83 7.22
CA GLY A 26 -1.84 14.37 7.69
C GLY A 26 -2.23 13.81 9.06
N SER A 27 -3.31 14.33 9.65
CA SER A 27 -3.86 13.82 10.91
C SER A 27 -4.06 12.30 10.87
N ARG A 28 -3.88 11.63 12.02
CA ARG A 28 -4.13 10.19 12.16
C ARG A 28 -5.52 9.86 11.62
N PRO A 29 -5.65 8.92 10.66
CA PRO A 29 -6.96 8.56 10.13
C PRO A 29 -7.80 7.81 11.18
N PRO A 30 -9.14 7.86 11.09
CA PRO A 30 -10.00 7.06 11.95
C PRO A 30 -9.70 5.57 11.75
N THR A 31 -9.69 4.81 12.84
CA THR A 31 -9.48 3.36 12.78
C THR A 31 -10.76 2.68 12.27
N LEU A 32 -10.63 1.82 11.26
CA LEU A 32 -11.74 0.98 10.80
C LEU A 32 -12.09 -0.08 11.84
N THR A 33 -13.39 -0.29 12.08
CA THR A 33 -13.92 -1.28 13.02
C THR A 33 -13.75 -2.69 12.45
N GLY A 34 -12.90 -3.52 13.06
CA GLY A 34 -12.80 -4.96 12.73
C GLY A 34 -11.43 -5.58 13.00
N VAL A 35 -10.36 -5.00 12.43
CA VAL A 35 -8.98 -5.53 12.58
C VAL A 35 -8.03 -4.36 12.88
N ASN A 36 -7.54 -4.29 14.11
CA ASN A 36 -6.60 -3.26 14.54
C ASN A 36 -5.21 -3.88 14.72
N LEU A 37 -4.42 -3.86 13.64
CA LEU A 37 -3.01 -4.24 13.66
C LEU A 37 -2.22 -3.07 14.28
N ARG A 38 -2.36 -2.88 15.60
CA ARG A 38 -1.67 -1.82 16.36
C ARG A 38 -0.16 -2.02 16.26
N GLY A 39 0.50 -1.41 15.27
CA GLY A 39 1.94 -1.59 15.08
C GLY A 39 2.38 -1.52 13.64
N SER A 40 3.08 -2.58 13.19
CA SER A 40 3.55 -2.74 11.82
C SER A 40 2.54 -3.53 11.00
N LEU A 41 2.34 -3.10 9.76
CA LEU A 41 1.47 -3.74 8.77
C LEU A 41 2.34 -4.34 7.67
N GLN A 42 2.45 -5.67 7.63
CA GLN A 42 3.18 -6.39 6.60
C GLN A 42 2.22 -6.93 5.56
N LEU A 43 2.26 -6.40 4.33
CA LEU A 43 1.35 -6.80 3.27
C LEU A 43 2.07 -7.62 2.21
N ARG A 44 1.41 -8.64 1.68
CA ARG A 44 1.83 -9.24 0.41
C ARG A 44 1.02 -8.61 -0.72
N HIS A 45 1.69 -7.90 -1.60
CA HIS A 45 1.07 -7.39 -2.83
C HIS A 45 0.78 -8.54 -3.80
N VAL A 46 -0.41 -8.57 -4.39
CA VAL A 46 -0.80 -9.56 -5.40
C VAL A 46 -1.44 -8.80 -6.57
N ASP A 47 -0.76 -8.80 -7.69
CA ASP A 47 -1.33 -8.39 -8.97
C ASP A 47 -2.14 -9.55 -9.56
N VAL A 48 -3.43 -9.34 -9.80
CA VAL A 48 -4.33 -10.36 -10.39
C VAL A 48 -4.72 -10.10 -11.84
N GLY A 49 -4.18 -9.03 -12.44
CA GLY A 49 -4.52 -8.58 -13.80
C GLY A 49 -4.46 -7.06 -13.98
N SER A 50 -3.43 -6.42 -13.43
CA SER A 50 -3.21 -4.98 -13.45
C SER A 50 -2.48 -4.53 -14.73
N CYS A 51 -2.57 -3.23 -15.02
CA CYS A 51 -1.81 -2.56 -16.07
C CYS A 51 -0.50 -1.92 -15.56
N ASN A 52 -0.05 -2.29 -14.37
CA ASN A 52 1.08 -1.69 -13.62
C ASN A 52 0.85 -0.27 -13.09
N GLY A 53 -0.30 0.36 -13.34
CA GLY A 53 -0.57 1.72 -12.88
C GLY A 53 -0.66 1.83 -11.34
N CYS A 54 -1.37 0.90 -10.70
CA CYS A 54 -1.49 0.91 -9.24
C CYS A 54 -0.16 0.54 -8.56
N GLU A 55 0.62 -0.35 -9.17
CA GLU A 55 1.91 -0.81 -8.69
C GLU A 55 2.94 0.32 -8.64
N VAL A 56 2.94 1.19 -9.66
CA VAL A 56 3.77 2.40 -9.67
C VAL A 56 3.41 3.30 -8.49
N GLU A 57 2.12 3.53 -8.24
CA GLU A 57 1.70 4.40 -7.13
C GLU A 57 1.92 3.77 -5.75
N ILE A 58 1.76 2.44 -5.62
CA ILE A 58 2.13 1.68 -4.41
C ILE A 58 3.64 1.81 -4.15
N THR A 59 4.46 1.69 -5.19
CA THR A 59 5.92 1.83 -5.08
C THR A 59 6.29 3.26 -4.69
N SER A 60 5.61 4.27 -5.27
CA SER A 60 5.74 5.67 -4.87
C SER A 60 5.36 5.88 -3.40
N ALA A 61 4.26 5.29 -2.91
CA ALA A 61 3.85 5.39 -1.51
C ALA A 61 4.91 4.84 -0.52
N LEU A 62 5.63 3.80 -0.93
CA LEU A 62 6.74 3.20 -0.16
C LEU A 62 8.07 3.95 -0.33
N ALA A 63 8.22 4.75 -1.39
CA ALA A 63 9.43 5.51 -1.67
C ALA A 63 9.65 6.62 -0.63
N PRO A 64 10.89 7.14 -0.48
CA PRO A 64 11.24 8.11 0.56
C PRO A 64 10.42 9.41 0.57
N HIS A 65 9.74 9.74 -0.53
CA HIS A 65 8.90 10.94 -0.58
C HIS A 65 7.60 10.79 0.21
N TYR A 66 6.97 9.62 0.21
CA TYR A 66 5.75 9.37 1.01
C TYR A 66 6.06 8.55 2.26
N ASP A 67 7.10 7.72 2.19
CA ASP A 67 7.71 6.95 3.26
C ASP A 67 6.67 6.22 4.12
N ALA A 68 5.88 5.33 3.50
CA ALA A 68 4.94 4.49 4.24
C ALA A 68 5.63 3.63 5.32
N GLY A 69 6.93 3.33 5.13
CA GLY A 69 7.77 2.60 6.09
C GLY A 69 7.84 3.23 7.48
N ARG A 70 7.80 4.57 7.58
CA ARG A 70 7.77 5.27 8.89
C ARG A 70 6.55 4.94 9.74
N PHE A 71 5.45 4.52 9.11
CA PHE A 71 4.23 4.09 9.79
C PHE A 71 4.17 2.58 10.02
N GLY A 72 5.29 1.88 9.80
CA GLY A 72 5.37 0.43 9.97
C GLY A 72 4.75 -0.36 8.82
N ILE A 73 4.44 0.26 7.69
CA ILE A 73 3.85 -0.40 6.51
C ILE A 73 4.97 -0.90 5.60
N ARG A 74 4.98 -2.19 5.27
CA ARG A 74 5.98 -2.78 4.36
C ARG A 74 5.38 -3.89 3.52
N LEU A 75 5.96 -4.10 2.33
CA LEU A 75 5.65 -5.26 1.50
C LEU A 75 6.58 -6.43 1.83
N VAL A 76 6.01 -7.63 1.98
CA VAL A 76 6.74 -8.87 2.20
C VAL A 76 6.59 -9.81 1.01
N ALA A 77 7.60 -10.64 0.78
CA ALA A 77 7.64 -11.54 -0.38
C ALA A 77 6.73 -12.77 -0.23
N SER A 78 6.60 -13.29 1.00
CA SER A 78 5.82 -14.50 1.28
C SER A 78 4.49 -14.14 1.93
N PRO A 79 3.35 -14.67 1.44
CA PRO A 79 2.05 -14.49 2.11
C PRO A 79 2.04 -15.07 3.53
N ARG A 80 2.88 -16.08 3.83
CA ARG A 80 2.97 -16.65 5.19
C ARG A 80 3.57 -15.70 6.23
N HIS A 81 4.28 -14.66 5.78
CA HIS A 81 4.85 -13.61 6.64
C HIS A 81 4.03 -12.33 6.60
N ALA A 82 2.91 -12.32 5.87
CA ALA A 82 2.07 -11.15 5.71
C ALA A 82 0.95 -11.16 6.74
N ASP A 83 0.64 -9.98 7.27
CA ASP A 83 -0.55 -9.71 8.06
C ASP A 83 -1.78 -9.51 7.15
N GLY A 84 -1.59 -9.46 5.82
CA GLY A 84 -2.67 -9.25 4.87
C GLY A 84 -2.23 -9.17 3.41
N LEU A 85 -3.19 -8.99 2.51
CA LEU A 85 -2.97 -8.78 1.07
C LEU A 85 -3.29 -7.36 0.64
N LEU A 86 -2.48 -6.88 -0.29
CA LEU A 86 -2.77 -5.70 -1.09
C LEU A 86 -3.00 -6.16 -2.53
N VAL A 87 -4.26 -6.16 -2.97
CA VAL A 87 -4.67 -6.69 -4.27
C VAL A 87 -4.89 -5.57 -5.27
N THR A 88 -4.37 -5.74 -6.47
CA THR A 88 -4.51 -4.80 -7.59
C THR A 88 -4.96 -5.50 -8.86
N GLY A 89 -5.63 -4.75 -9.74
CA GLY A 89 -6.07 -5.27 -11.04
C GLY A 89 -7.39 -6.04 -10.98
N VAL A 90 -7.87 -6.46 -12.15
CA VAL A 90 -9.05 -7.32 -12.29
C VAL A 90 -8.66 -8.78 -12.17
N VAL A 91 -9.50 -9.64 -11.57
CA VAL A 91 -9.15 -11.06 -11.45
C VAL A 91 -9.28 -11.74 -12.81
N THR A 92 -8.16 -11.98 -13.47
CA THR A 92 -8.12 -12.74 -14.73
C THR A 92 -8.33 -14.23 -14.48
N HIS A 93 -8.80 -14.96 -15.50
CA HIS A 93 -8.97 -16.43 -15.42
C HIS A 93 -7.74 -17.16 -14.90
N ASN A 94 -6.55 -16.72 -15.32
CA ASN A 94 -5.28 -17.34 -14.92
C ASN A 94 -4.88 -17.01 -13.49
N MET A 95 -5.40 -15.92 -12.92
CA MET A 95 -5.04 -15.43 -11.58
C MET A 95 -6.04 -15.81 -10.48
N ASP A 96 -7.23 -16.32 -10.82
CA ASP A 96 -8.22 -16.78 -9.81
C ASP A 96 -7.62 -17.88 -8.90
N GLY A 97 -7.03 -18.92 -9.49
CA GLY A 97 -6.39 -20.01 -8.74
C GLY A 97 -5.23 -19.54 -7.85
N PRO A 98 -4.22 -18.82 -8.40
CA PRO A 98 -3.12 -18.26 -7.62
C PRO A 98 -3.57 -17.32 -6.50
N LEU A 99 -4.60 -16.49 -6.71
CA LEU A 99 -5.15 -15.63 -5.67
C LEU A 99 -5.74 -16.45 -4.51
N ARG A 100 -6.55 -17.47 -4.81
CA ARG A 100 -7.13 -18.36 -3.79
C ARG A 100 -6.06 -19.11 -3.00
N GLN A 101 -5.01 -19.59 -3.67
CA GLN A 101 -3.87 -20.24 -3.00
C GLN A 101 -3.13 -19.27 -2.09
N THR A 102 -2.99 -18.01 -2.51
CA THR A 102 -2.34 -16.98 -1.72
C THR A 102 -3.17 -16.64 -0.48
N LEU A 103 -4.49 -16.49 -0.62
CA LEU A 103 -5.42 -16.31 0.49
C LEU A 103 -5.35 -17.46 1.49
N ALA A 104 -5.32 -18.71 1.01
CA ALA A 104 -5.19 -19.89 1.86
C ALA A 104 -3.83 -20.00 2.59
N ALA A 105 -2.80 -19.31 2.10
CA ALA A 105 -1.47 -19.30 2.70
C ALA A 105 -1.28 -18.21 3.77
N LEU A 106 -2.24 -17.29 3.92
CA LEU A 106 -2.18 -16.23 4.93
C LEU A 106 -2.40 -16.80 6.35
N PRO A 107 -1.68 -16.29 7.36
CA PRO A 107 -2.02 -16.52 8.76
C PRO A 107 -3.35 -15.81 9.11
N ALA A 108 -4.14 -16.41 9.99
CA ALA A 108 -5.31 -15.75 10.57
C ALA A 108 -4.94 -15.08 11.91
N PRO A 109 -5.42 -13.86 12.20
CA PRO A 109 -6.26 -13.00 11.36
C PRO A 109 -5.44 -12.29 10.25
N SER A 110 -6.05 -12.08 9.08
CA SER A 110 -5.45 -11.32 7.95
C SER A 110 -6.37 -10.21 7.45
N VAL A 111 -5.77 -9.16 6.87
CA VAL A 111 -6.50 -8.04 6.26
C VAL A 111 -6.44 -8.08 4.74
N ILE A 112 -7.53 -7.76 4.06
CA ILE A 112 -7.62 -7.71 2.61
C ILE A 112 -7.84 -6.27 2.15
N VAL A 113 -6.90 -5.74 1.37
CA VAL A 113 -6.95 -4.39 0.83
C VAL A 113 -7.12 -4.43 -0.69
N ALA A 114 -8.20 -3.86 -1.19
CA ALA A 114 -8.42 -3.66 -2.62
C ALA A 114 -7.85 -2.29 -3.04
N CYS A 115 -6.94 -2.26 -4.00
CA CYS A 115 -6.31 -1.04 -4.49
C CYS A 115 -6.59 -0.81 -5.98
N GLY A 116 -7.27 0.29 -6.25
CA GLY A 116 -7.67 0.75 -7.58
C GLY A 116 -9.00 0.14 -8.06
N ASP A 117 -9.71 0.87 -8.90
CA ASP A 117 -11.09 0.56 -9.31
C ASP A 117 -11.24 -0.83 -9.92
N CYS A 118 -10.20 -1.29 -10.65
CA CYS A 118 -10.14 -2.65 -11.19
C CYS A 118 -10.29 -3.73 -10.10
N ALA A 119 -9.63 -3.58 -8.95
CA ALA A 119 -9.73 -4.51 -7.83
C ALA A 119 -11.06 -4.37 -7.08
N VAL A 120 -11.60 -3.15 -7.02
CA VAL A 120 -12.84 -2.85 -6.28
C VAL A 120 -14.08 -3.40 -6.98
N ASN A 121 -14.26 -3.10 -8.28
CA ASN A 121 -15.50 -3.39 -9.00
C ASN A 121 -15.28 -3.87 -10.45
N GLY A 122 -14.03 -4.16 -10.84
CA GLY A 122 -13.67 -4.52 -12.21
C GLY A 122 -13.30 -3.32 -13.09
N GLY A 123 -13.51 -2.09 -12.62
CA GLY A 123 -13.16 -0.85 -13.31
C GLY A 123 -13.71 -0.80 -14.74
N ILE A 124 -12.86 -0.40 -15.69
CA ILE A 124 -13.23 -0.38 -17.13
C ILE A 124 -13.32 -1.78 -17.76
N PHE A 125 -12.90 -2.83 -17.05
CA PHE A 125 -12.77 -4.19 -17.56
C PHE A 125 -13.86 -5.16 -17.05
N THR A 126 -14.89 -4.67 -16.34
CA THR A 126 -15.95 -5.52 -15.73
C THR A 126 -16.64 -6.47 -16.72
N ALA A 127 -16.74 -6.10 -18.00
CA ALA A 127 -17.36 -6.91 -19.06
C ALA A 127 -16.35 -7.56 -20.02
N ALA A 128 -15.05 -7.52 -19.72
CA ALA A 128 -14.02 -8.07 -20.60
C ALA A 128 -13.98 -9.61 -20.49
N GLN A 129 -13.86 -10.30 -21.64
CA GLN A 129 -13.87 -11.78 -21.68
C GLN A 129 -12.73 -12.44 -20.88
N GLY A 130 -11.60 -11.74 -20.69
CA GLY A 130 -10.46 -12.24 -19.93
C GLY A 130 -10.60 -12.16 -18.41
N VAL A 131 -11.66 -11.50 -17.92
CA VAL A 131 -11.94 -11.34 -16.50
C VAL A 131 -12.83 -12.48 -16.02
N SER A 132 -12.43 -13.12 -14.93
CA SER A 132 -13.17 -14.22 -14.30
C SER A 132 -14.17 -13.69 -13.29
N SER A 133 -13.72 -12.77 -12.43
CA SER A 133 -14.46 -12.31 -11.26
C SER A 133 -13.93 -10.97 -10.76
N THR A 134 -14.69 -10.34 -9.87
CA THR A 134 -14.19 -9.22 -9.05
C THR A 134 -13.65 -9.75 -7.72
N LEU A 135 -12.82 -8.96 -7.02
CA LEU A 135 -12.24 -9.38 -5.75
C LEU A 135 -13.32 -9.73 -4.72
N ASP A 136 -14.39 -8.93 -4.63
CA ASP A 136 -15.51 -9.11 -3.71
C ASP A 136 -16.26 -10.45 -3.89
N GLN A 137 -16.23 -11.04 -5.09
CA GLN A 137 -16.78 -12.38 -5.34
C GLN A 137 -15.89 -13.51 -4.81
N ILE A 138 -14.61 -13.23 -4.55
CA ILE A 138 -13.64 -14.20 -4.02
C ILE A 138 -13.49 -14.02 -2.50
N VAL A 139 -13.28 -12.79 -2.07
CA VAL A 139 -13.08 -12.41 -0.67
C VAL A 139 -13.49 -10.94 -0.47
N ALA A 140 -14.27 -10.68 0.57
CA ALA A 140 -14.68 -9.32 0.90
C ALA A 140 -13.44 -8.50 1.35
N PRO A 141 -13.17 -7.34 0.73
CA PRO A 141 -12.08 -6.48 1.16
C PRO A 141 -12.43 -5.73 2.46
N ASP A 142 -11.50 -5.69 3.41
CA ASP A 142 -11.62 -4.88 4.63
C ASP A 142 -11.41 -3.39 4.34
N VAL A 143 -10.56 -3.08 3.37
CA VAL A 143 -10.22 -1.71 2.95
C VAL A 143 -10.29 -1.60 1.45
N VAL A 144 -10.93 -0.54 0.99
CA VAL A 144 -11.10 -0.21 -0.42
C VAL A 144 -10.42 1.13 -0.70
N ILE A 145 -9.51 1.15 -1.67
CA ILE A 145 -8.78 2.35 -2.10
C ILE A 145 -9.21 2.65 -3.55
N PRO A 146 -10.21 3.52 -3.77
CA PRO A 146 -10.70 3.84 -5.10
C PRO A 146 -9.68 4.69 -5.89
N GLY A 147 -9.66 4.54 -7.22
CA GLY A 147 -8.82 5.32 -8.13
C GLY A 147 -8.28 4.52 -9.33
N CYS A 148 -7.82 5.22 -10.38
CA CYS A 148 -7.28 4.61 -11.60
C CYS A 148 -6.07 5.38 -12.17
N PRO A 149 -4.86 5.28 -11.57
CA PRO A 149 -4.59 4.69 -10.26
C PRO A 149 -4.89 5.65 -9.09
N PRO A 150 -5.05 5.14 -7.87
CA PRO A 150 -5.17 5.98 -6.68
C PRO A 150 -3.88 6.75 -6.41
N HIS A 151 -3.97 8.00 -5.93
CA HIS A 151 -2.79 8.80 -5.61
C HIS A 151 -2.03 8.18 -4.42
N PRO A 152 -0.67 8.24 -4.36
CA PRO A 152 0.10 7.64 -3.27
C PRO A 152 -0.31 8.08 -1.87
N ARG A 153 -0.76 9.34 -1.74
CA ARG A 153 -1.32 9.89 -0.49
C ARG A 153 -2.57 9.15 -0.03
N ASP A 154 -3.43 8.77 -0.97
CA ASP A 154 -4.69 8.08 -0.67
C ASP A 154 -4.40 6.63 -0.28
N ILE A 155 -3.46 5.99 -0.98
CA ILE A 155 -2.94 4.66 -0.61
C ILE A 155 -2.38 4.71 0.82
N LEU A 156 -1.49 5.67 1.09
CA LEU A 156 -0.89 5.83 2.42
C LEU A 156 -1.95 6.09 3.50
N SER A 157 -2.88 7.00 3.24
CA SER A 157 -3.97 7.34 4.18
C SER A 157 -4.81 6.12 4.52
N ALA A 158 -5.21 5.34 3.51
CA ALA A 158 -5.97 4.11 3.70
C ALA A 158 -5.17 3.07 4.50
N LEU A 159 -3.90 2.82 4.17
CA LEU A 159 -3.08 1.86 4.91
C LEU A 159 -2.80 2.30 6.36
N ARG A 160 -2.74 3.61 6.62
CA ARG A 160 -2.61 4.17 7.98
C ARG A 160 -3.85 3.92 8.85
N THR A 161 -5.04 3.77 8.26
CA THR A 161 -6.24 3.39 9.03
C THR A 161 -6.08 2.03 9.71
N LEU A 162 -5.36 1.11 9.05
CA LEU A 162 -5.08 -0.25 9.50
C LEU A 162 -3.96 -0.31 10.54
N SER A 163 -2.85 0.42 10.31
CA SER A 163 -1.72 0.43 11.25
C SER A 163 -1.99 1.29 12.49
N GLY A 164 -2.95 2.22 12.40
CA GLY A 164 -3.31 3.13 13.49
C GLY A 164 -2.18 4.09 13.85
N ARG A 165 -1.41 4.58 12.87
CA ARG A 165 -0.31 5.55 13.03
C ARG A 165 -0.50 6.76 12.12
#